data_AF-A0A2S0M0T2-F1
#
_entry.id   AF-A0A2S0M0T2-F1
#
_cell.length_a   1.000
_cell.length_b   1.000
_cell.length_c   1.000
_cell.angle_alpha   90.00
_cell.angle_beta   90.00
_cell.angle_gamma   90.00
#
_symmetry.space_group_name_H-M   'P 1'
#
loop_
_entity.id
_entity.type
_entity.pdbx_description
1 polymer ?
#
loop_
_entity_poly.entity_id
_entity_poly.type
_entity_poly.pdbx_seq_one_letter_code
_entity_poly.pdbx_strand_id
1 'polypeptide(L)' 'MLSPARHARAADVAADRAENAAYRSDQAEADRQAGLARQHADQAGALAARHPGSAADVDATDADRAAERAEREARSLTAG' A
#
# COMPACT_ATOMS: atom_id res chain seq x y z
N MET A 1 -19.07 4.19 0.98
CA MET A 1 -17.81 4.02 1.74
C MET A 1 -17.20 2.67 1.36
N LEU A 2 -15.88 2.62 1.14
CA LEU A 2 -15.15 1.38 0.86
C LEU A 2 -14.87 0.63 2.19
N SER A 3 -14.74 -0.70 2.15
CA SER A 3 -14.43 -1.53 3.31
C SER A 3 -12.91 -1.65 3.53
N PRO A 4 -12.44 -2.04 4.74
CA PRO A 4 -11.03 -2.34 5.00
C PRO A 4 -10.40 -3.26 3.94
N ALA A 5 -11.04 -4.41 3.65
CA ALA A 5 -10.63 -5.31 2.58
C ALA A 5 -10.48 -4.65 1.19
N ARG A 6 -11.30 -3.66 0.86
CA ARG A 6 -11.17 -2.92 -0.42
C ARG A 6 -9.97 -1.98 -0.40
N HIS A 7 -9.69 -1.35 0.72
CA HIS A 7 -8.48 -0.55 0.89
C HIS A 7 -7.22 -1.42 0.86
N ALA A 8 -7.23 -2.60 1.48
CA ALA A 8 -6.13 -3.56 1.41
C ALA A 8 -5.83 -3.99 -0.05
N ARG A 9 -6.87 -4.36 -0.82
CA ARG A 9 -6.70 -4.67 -2.25
C ARG A 9 -6.19 -3.48 -3.06
N ALA A 10 -6.65 -2.27 -2.75
CA ALA A 10 -6.19 -1.06 -3.46
C ALA A 10 -4.72 -0.75 -3.14
N ALA A 11 -4.28 -0.96 -1.89
CA ALA A 11 -2.88 -0.85 -1.51
C ALA A 11 -2.01 -1.87 -2.24
N ASP A 12 -2.48 -3.11 -2.38
CA ASP A 12 -1.76 -4.17 -3.11
C ASP A 12 -1.62 -3.86 -4.61
N VAL A 13 -2.70 -3.39 -5.26
CA VAL A 13 -2.65 -2.93 -6.66
C VAL A 13 -1.69 -1.75 -6.84
N ALA A 14 -1.65 -0.82 -5.88
CA ALA A 14 -0.69 0.28 -5.91
C ALA A 14 0.76 -0.24 -5.74
N ALA A 15 0.99 -1.22 -4.87
CA ALA A 15 2.30 -1.85 -4.71
C ALA A 15 2.77 -2.57 -5.99
N ASP A 16 1.90 -3.32 -6.67
CA ASP A 16 2.22 -3.95 -7.96
C ASP A 16 2.55 -2.91 -9.04
N ARG A 17 1.88 -1.75 -9.02
CA ARG A 17 2.19 -0.64 -9.93
C ARG A 17 3.51 0.03 -9.57
N ALA A 18 3.85 0.16 -8.29
CA ALA A 18 5.14 0.68 -7.85
C ALA A 18 6.28 -0.24 -8.31
N GLU A 19 6.12 -1.56 -8.17
CA GLU A 19 7.05 -2.57 -8.66
C GLU A 19 7.24 -2.49 -10.18
N ASN A 20 6.15 -2.39 -10.96
CA ASN A 20 6.23 -2.24 -12.41
C ASN A 20 6.87 -0.90 -12.83
N ALA A 21 6.60 0.18 -12.10
CA ALA A 21 7.28 1.46 -12.32
C ALA A 21 8.78 1.34 -12.03
N ALA A 22 9.18 0.66 -10.95
CA ALA A 22 10.58 0.39 -10.62
C ALA A 22 11.27 -0.48 -11.66
N TYR A 23 10.62 -1.53 -12.15
CA TYR A 23 11.14 -2.35 -13.25
C TYR A 23 11.43 -1.54 -14.52
N ARG A 24 10.65 -0.48 -14.78
CA ARG A 24 10.83 0.44 -15.92
C ARG A 24 11.71 1.66 -15.60
N SER A 25 12.31 1.71 -14.40
CA SER A 25 13.10 2.84 -13.89
C SER A 25 12.35 4.17 -13.86
N ASP A 26 11.03 4.14 -13.69
CA ASP A 26 10.18 5.34 -13.51
C ASP A 26 10.03 5.65 -12.02
N GLN A 27 11.02 6.36 -11.46
CA GLN A 27 11.06 6.75 -10.05
C GLN A 27 9.80 7.52 -9.61
N ALA A 28 9.39 8.50 -10.41
CA ALA A 28 8.29 9.38 -10.04
C ALA A 28 6.96 8.61 -9.95
N GLU A 29 6.73 7.65 -10.85
CA GLU A 29 5.55 6.79 -10.75
C GLU A 29 5.67 5.80 -9.58
N ALA A 30 6.84 5.22 -9.33
CA ALA A 30 7.04 4.35 -8.17
C ALA A 30 6.73 5.08 -6.85
N ASP A 31 7.22 6.31 -6.69
CA ASP A 31 6.95 7.16 -5.52
C ASP A 31 5.46 7.52 -5.40
N ARG A 32 4.81 7.88 -6.52
CA ARG A 32 3.36 8.16 -6.55
C ARG A 32 2.56 6.95 -6.10
N GLN A 33 2.88 5.76 -6.60
CA GLN A 33 2.17 4.53 -6.25
C GLN A 33 2.43 4.11 -4.81
N ALA A 34 3.65 4.28 -4.29
CA ALA A 34 3.95 4.07 -2.88
C ALA A 34 3.13 5.01 -1.97
N GLY A 35 3.00 6.29 -2.35
CA GLY A 35 2.15 7.25 -1.65
C GLY A 35 0.67 6.85 -1.63
N LEU A 36 0.14 6.35 -2.76
CA LEU A 36 -1.24 5.84 -2.84
C LEU A 36 -1.45 4.59 -1.98
N ALA A 37 -0.49 3.66 -2.00
CA ALA A 37 -0.54 2.46 -1.17
C ALA A 37 -0.60 2.84 0.33
N ARG A 38 0.21 3.82 0.75
CA ARG A 38 0.21 4.32 2.14
C ARG A 38 -1.12 4.98 2.53
N GLN A 39 -1.71 5.81 1.66
CA GLN A 39 -3.02 6.40 1.92
C GLN A 39 -4.11 5.33 2.10
N HIS A 40 -4.06 4.24 1.34
CA HIS A 40 -4.99 3.14 1.51
C HIS A 40 -4.75 2.32 2.77
N ALA A 41 -3.49 2.11 3.16
CA ALA A 41 -3.15 1.48 4.44
C ALA A 41 -3.66 2.32 5.63
N ASP A 42 -3.45 3.63 5.62
CA ASP A 42 -3.96 4.54 6.66
C ASP A 42 -5.49 4.49 6.78
N GLN A 43 -6.19 4.44 5.63
CA GLN A 43 -7.65 4.31 5.59
C GLN A 43 -8.13 2.94 6.10
N ALA A 44 -7.44 1.86 5.74
CA ALA A 44 -7.75 0.52 6.25
C ALA A 44 -7.56 0.46 7.78
N GLY A 45 -6.45 1.00 8.29
CA GLY A 45 -6.17 1.08 9.73
C GLY A 45 -7.20 1.94 10.48
N ALA A 46 -7.57 3.11 9.95
CA ALA A 46 -8.58 3.97 10.56
C ALA A 46 -9.98 3.32 10.64
N LEU A 47 -10.32 2.44 9.69
CA LEU A 47 -11.56 1.67 9.72
C LEU A 47 -11.46 0.47 10.66
N ALA A 48 -10.34 -0.26 10.65
CA ALA A 48 -10.09 -1.40 11.54
C ALA A 48 -10.10 -0.99 13.02
N ALA A 49 -9.55 0.17 13.35
CA ALA A 49 -9.55 0.72 14.71
C ALA A 49 -10.95 0.93 15.30
N ARG A 50 -12.01 1.00 14.47
CA ARG A 50 -13.41 1.07 14.93
C ARG A 50 -13.97 -0.30 15.34
N HIS A 51 -13.28 -1.37 14.97
CA HIS A 51 -13.71 -2.77 15.13
C HIS A 51 -12.52 -3.66 15.55
N PRO A 52 -11.94 -3.43 16.75
CA PRO A 52 -10.77 -4.18 17.20
C PRO A 52 -11.08 -5.66 17.42
N GLY A 53 -10.11 -6.52 17.12
CA GLY A 53 -10.23 -7.98 17.22
C GLY A 53 -11.01 -8.63 16.07
N SER A 54 -11.18 -7.92 14.96
CA SER A 54 -11.97 -8.40 13.82
C SER A 54 -11.10 -8.70 12.59
N ALA A 55 -11.71 -9.26 11.54
CA ALA A 55 -11.04 -9.48 10.26
C ALA A 55 -10.48 -8.18 9.65
N ALA A 56 -11.00 -7.01 10.05
CA ALA A 56 -10.50 -5.72 9.59
C ALA A 56 -9.05 -5.45 10.05
N ASP A 57 -8.60 -6.02 11.17
CA ASP A 57 -7.22 -5.86 11.65
C ASP A 57 -6.23 -6.59 10.72
N VAL A 58 -6.63 -7.77 10.23
CA VAL A 58 -5.86 -8.53 9.23
C VAL A 58 -5.79 -7.74 7.93
N ASP A 59 -6.92 -7.23 7.44
CA ASP A 59 -6.98 -6.39 6.23
C ASP A 59 -6.09 -5.15 6.35
N ALA A 60 -6.11 -4.47 7.51
CA ALA A 60 -5.26 -3.30 7.75
C ALA A 60 -3.77 -3.68 7.76
N THR A 61 -3.42 -4.80 8.38
CA THR A 61 -2.03 -5.29 8.40
C THR A 61 -1.55 -5.68 7.00
N ASP A 62 -2.41 -6.28 6.19
CA ASP A 62 -2.10 -6.62 4.80
C ASP A 62 -1.91 -5.35 3.95
N ALA A 63 -2.74 -4.32 4.17
CA ALA A 63 -2.57 -3.02 3.53
C ALA A 63 -1.24 -2.34 3.91
N ASP A 64 -0.84 -2.41 5.19
CA ASP A 64 0.45 -1.89 5.66
C ASP A 64 1.62 -2.64 5.01
N ARG A 65 1.57 -3.99 4.97
CA ARG A 65 2.60 -4.80 4.29
C ARG A 65 2.73 -4.47 2.80
N ALA A 66 1.61 -4.19 2.13
CA ALA A 66 1.61 -3.76 0.73
C ALA A 66 2.23 -2.36 0.56
N ALA A 67 1.89 -1.40 1.43
CA ALA A 67 2.49 -0.07 1.41
C ALA A 67 4.01 -0.11 1.66
N GLU A 68 4.46 -0.90 2.64
CA GLU A 68 5.89 -1.10 2.90
C GLU A 68 6.63 -1.73 1.71
N ARG A 69 5.98 -2.68 0.99
CA ARG A 69 6.53 -3.24 -0.25
C ARG A 69 6.68 -2.13 -1.30
N ALA A 70 5.64 -1.36 -1.55
CA ALA A 70 5.66 -0.25 -2.51
C ALA A 70 6.78 0.77 -2.18
N GLU A 71 6.95 1.13 -0.91
CA GLU A 71 8.02 2.03 -0.47
C GLU A 71 9.42 1.44 -0.70
N ARG A 72 9.62 0.14 -0.46
CA ARG A 72 10.89 -0.54 -0.75
C ARG A 72 11.19 -0.52 -2.24
N GLU A 73 10.20 -0.78 -3.09
CA GLU A 73 10.39 -0.74 -4.55
C GLU A 73 10.71 0.68 -5.04
N ALA A 74 10.04 1.69 -4.51
CA ALA A 74 10.35 3.08 -4.84
C ALA A 74 11.77 3.48 -4.39
N ARG A 75 12.23 3.00 -3.23
CA ARG A 75 13.60 3.30 -2.72
C ARG A 75 14.69 2.48 -3.41
N SER A 76 14.40 1.29 -3.93
CA SER A 76 15.39 0.41 -4.54
C SER A 76 16.09 1.08 -5.74
N LEU A 77 15.36 1.92 -6.47
CA LEU A 77 15.85 2.75 -7.56
C LEU A 77 16.80 3.88 -7.12
N THR A 78 16.62 4.45 -5.93
CA THR A 78 17.48 5.54 -5.42
C THR A 78 18.83 5.05 -4.89
N ALA A 79 18.93 3.76 -4.57
CA ALA A 79 20.13 3.16 -4.01
C ALA A 79 21.02 2.47 -5.07
N GLY A 80 20.59 2.45 -6.34
CA GLY A 80 21.25 1.79 -7.47
C GLY A 80 22.05 2.72 -8.38
#